data_AF-A0A943N3U6-F1
#
_entry.id   AF-A0A943N3U6-F1
#
_cell.length_a   1.000
_cell.length_b   1.000
_cell.length_c   1.000
_cell.angle_alpha   90.00
_cell.angle_beta   90.00
_cell.angle_gamma   90.00
#
_symmetry.space_group_name_H-M   'P 1'
#
loop_
_entity.id
_entity.type
_entity.pdbx_description
1 polymer ?
#
loop_
_entity_poly.entity_id
_entity_poly.type
_entity_poly.pdbx_seq_one_letter_code
_entity_poly.pdbx_strand_id
1 'polypeptide(L)' 'MAENFFSILKTECIYRHKPAAFRKVNGMNNRYIDFYNHKRIQLKTGVAPLTLHHSA' A
#
# COMPACT_ATOMS: atom_id res chain seq x y z
N MET A 1 8.52 9.88 0.30
CA MET A 1 9.53 8.88 0.75
C MET A 1 9.03 7.48 0.44
N ALA A 2 9.58 6.84 -0.60
CA ALA A 2 9.21 5.47 -0.98
C ALA A 2 9.57 4.44 0.11
N GLU A 3 10.55 4.74 0.96
CA GLU A 3 10.96 3.88 2.08
C GLU A 3 9.82 3.59 3.06
N ASN A 4 8.90 4.55 3.27
CA ASN A 4 7.75 4.34 4.15
C ASN A 4 6.71 3.42 3.50
N PHE A 5 6.56 3.44 2.18
CA PHE A 5 5.64 2.55 1.48
C PHE A 5 6.11 1.09 1.54
N PHE A 6 7.35 0.83 1.13
CA PHE A 6 7.87 -0.54 1.04
C PHE A 6 8.01 -1.20 2.41
N SER A 7 8.37 -0.44 3.44
CA SER A 7 8.45 -0.97 4.81
C SER A 7 7.08 -1.38 5.34
N ILE A 8 6.05 -0.56 5.10
CA ILE A 8 4.68 -0.88 5.52
C ILE A 8 4.14 -2.06 4.70
N LEU A 9 4.34 -2.09 3.39
CA LEU A 9 3.95 -3.22 2.54
C LEU A 9 4.58 -4.55 3.01
N LYS A 10 5.88 -4.54 3.35
CA LYS A 10 6.56 -5.73 3.88
C LYS A 10 5.92 -6.20 5.18
N THR A 11 5.67 -5.29 6.12
CA THR A 11 5.11 -5.63 7.43
C THR A 11 3.65 -6.06 7.37
N GLU A 12 2.81 -5.32 6.65
CA GLU A 12 1.36 -5.59 6.58
C GLU A 12 1.01 -6.75 5.65
N CYS A 13 1.79 -6.96 4.58
CA CYS A 13 1.52 -8.01 3.59
C CYS A 13 2.51 -9.18 3.66
N ILE A 14 3.79 -8.93 3.39
CA ILE A 14 4.76 -10.01 3.09
C ILE A 14 5.09 -10.84 4.34
N TYR A 15 5.45 -10.18 5.45
CA TYR A 15 5.81 -10.85 6.69
C TYR A 15 4.61 -11.48 7.40
N ARG A 16 3.42 -10.87 7.26
CA ARG A 16 2.18 -11.40 7.84
C ARG A 16 1.67 -12.64 7.11
N HIS A 17 1.63 -12.60 5.79
CA HIS A 17 1.01 -13.67 5.00
C HIS A 17 1.99 -14.71 4.46
N LYS A 18 3.31 -14.45 4.56
CA LYS A 18 4.41 -15.36 4.15
C LYS A 18 4.10 -16.13 2.86
N PRO A 19 3.86 -15.43 1.74
CA PRO A 19 3.41 -16.08 0.51
C PRO A 19 4.45 -17.07 -0.01
N ALA A 20 4.01 -18.31 -0.29
CA ALA A 20 4.86 -19.39 -0.77
C ALA A 20 5.23 -19.30 -2.27
N ALA A 21 4.72 -18.31 -3.00
CA ALA A 21 4.95 -18.17 -4.43
C ALA A 21 4.93 -16.71 -4.89
N PHE A 22 5.79 -16.38 -5.86
CA PHE A 22 5.85 -15.05 -6.48
C PHE A 22 4.51 -14.59 -7.03
N ARG A 23 3.72 -15.48 -7.64
CA ARG A 23 2.38 -15.13 -8.14
C ARG A 23 1.46 -14.61 -7.02
N LYS A 24 1.58 -15.18 -5.81
CA LYS A 24 0.81 -14.73 -4.64
C LYS A 24 1.30 -13.36 -4.15
N VAL A 25 2.62 -13.13 -4.17
CA VAL A 25 3.22 -11.81 -3.87
C VAL A 25 2.70 -10.75 -4.84
N ASN A 26 2.69 -11.00 -6.15
CA ASN A 26 2.20 -10.04 -7.14
C ASN A 26 0.73 -9.67 -6.90
N GLY A 27 -0.11 -10.67 -6.66
CA GLY A 27 -1.52 -10.41 -6.34
C GLY A 27 -1.71 -9.62 -5.05
N MET A 28 -0.88 -9.87 -4.03
CA MET A 28 -0.90 -9.11 -2.78
C MET A 28 -0.43 -7.67 -2.97
N ASN A 29 0.66 -7.45 -3.72
CA ASN A 29 1.14 -6.11 -4.05
C ASN A 29 0.08 -5.31 -4.79
N ASN A 30 -0.55 -5.90 -5.82
CA ASN A 30 -1.55 -5.18 -6.62
C ASN A 30 -2.75 -4.74 -5.77
N ARG A 31 -3.24 -5.63 -4.89
CA ARG A 31 -4.33 -5.30 -3.96
C ARG A 31 -3.91 -4.24 -2.93
N TYR A 32 -2.68 -4.32 -2.42
CA TYR A 32 -2.21 -3.37 -1.44
C TYR A 32 -1.98 -1.98 -2.04
N ILE A 33 -1.49 -1.90 -3.28
CA ILE A 33 -1.33 -0.63 -4.02
C ILE A 33 -2.70 0.04 -4.21
N ASP A 34 -3.72 -0.71 -4.64
CA ASP A 34 -5.09 -0.18 -4.75
C ASP A 34 -5.61 0.36 -3.41
N PHE A 35 -5.49 -0.44 -2.35
CA PHE A 35 -5.89 -0.02 -1.01
C PHE A 35 -5.15 1.23 -0.55
N TYR A 36 -3.83 1.27 -0.73
CA TYR A 36 -2.99 2.39 -0.33
C TYR A 36 -3.40 3.67 -1.04
N ASN A 37 -3.63 3.62 -2.36
CA ASN A 37 -3.90 4.81 -3.16
C ASN A 37 -5.33 5.34 -2.96
N HIS A 38 -6.31 4.45 -2.82
CA HIS A 38 -7.73 4.83 -2.87
C HIS A 38 -8.45 4.79 -1.52
N LYS A 39 -7.96 4.00 -0.56
CA LYS A 39 -8.71 3.68 0.68
C LYS A 39 -7.97 4.09 1.96
N ARG A 40 -6.65 4.16 1.92
CA ARG A 40 -5.85 4.53 3.10
C ARG A 40 -6.05 6.00 3.43
N ILE A 41 -6.63 6.31 4.58
CA ILE A 41 -6.76 7.69 5.04
C ILE A 41 -5.44 8.19 5.64
N GLN A 42 -4.92 9.29 5.12
CA GLN A 42 -3.73 9.93 5.67
C GLN A 42 -4.11 10.82 6.85
N LEU A 43 -3.50 10.59 8.02
CA LEU A 43 -3.83 11.32 9.25
C LEU A 43 -3.68 12.85 9.14
N LYS A 44 -2.73 13.32 8.32
CA LYS A 44 -2.45 14.75 8.16
C LYS A 44 -3.48 15.49 7.30
N THR A 45 -4.08 14.81 6.34
CA THR A 45 -4.92 15.43 5.31
C THR A 45 -6.35 14.91 5.33
N GLY A 46 -6.63 13.83 6.07
CA GLY A 46 -7.96 13.23 6.18
C GLY A 46 -8.44 12.53 4.91
N VAL A 47 -7.63 12.44 3.85
CA VAL A 47 -8.02 11.88 2.56
C VAL A 47 -7.07 10.79 2.09
N ALA A 48 -7.46 10.10 1.01
CA ALA A 48 -6.62 9.10 0.36
C ALA A 48 -5.44 9.76 -0.38
N PRO A 49 -4.27 9.08 -0.49
CA PRO A 49 -3.09 9.62 -1.15
C PRO A 49 -3.34 10.10 -2.58
N LEU A 50 -4.13 9.36 -3.36
CA LEU A 50 -4.40 9.74 -4.75
C LEU A 50 -5.23 11.03 -4.85
N THR A 51 -6.16 11.25 -3.92
CA THR A 51 -6.99 12.47 -3.90
C THR A 51 -6.15 13.73 -3.77
N LEU A 52 -5.08 13.69 -2.96
CA LEU A 52 -4.14 14.80 -2.87
C LEU A 52 -3.35 15.00 -4.17
N HIS A 53 -2.94 13.92 -4.83
CA HIS A 53 -2.11 14.02 -6.04
C HIS A 53 -2.85 14.66 -7.21
N HIS A 54 -4.18 14.53 -7.28
CA HIS A 54 -5.01 15.20 -8.29
C HIS A 54 -5.46 16.62 -7.87
N SER A 55 -5.20 17.03 -6.63
CA SER A 55 -5.56 18.35 -6.10
C SER A 55 -4.40 19.35 -6.10
N ALA A 56 -3.20 18.90 -6.50
CA ALA A 56 -1.97 19.68 -6.61
C ALA A 56 -1.65 19.97 -8.09
#